data_AF-A0A653C0R9-F1
#
_entry.id   AF-A0A653C0R9-F1
#
_cell.length_a   1.000
_cell.length_b   1.000
_cell.length_c   1.000
_cell.angle_alpha   90.00
_cell.angle_beta   90.00
_cell.angle_gamma   90.00
#
_symmetry.space_group_name_H-M   'P 1'
#
loop_
_entity.id
_entity.type
_entity.pdbx_description
1 polymer ?
#
loop_
_entity_poly.entity_id
_entity_poly.type
_entity_poly.pdbx_seq_one_letter_code
_entity_poly.pdbx_strand_id
1 'polypeptide(L)'
;MANAEDLNRLTSCSLVLLGHIFLSLGNSRESMNMVTPAMQLASKIPDVHVQLWASAILKDLHRICGDSQRENEAYQRHVHFSQMLLTDHFQASQTPEHNLIMWTQGALPADSASTVALIKPDASALL
;
A
#
# COMPACT_ATOMS: atom_id res chain seq x y z
N MET A 1 -7.20 5.23 -18.50
CA MET A 1 -7.40 5.46 -17.06
C MET A 1 -6.20 5.01 -16.23
N ALA A 2 -5.61 3.84 -16.50
CA ALA A 2 -4.41 3.33 -15.80
C ALA A 2 -3.21 4.32 -15.75
N ASN A 3 -2.87 4.97 -16.88
CA ASN A 3 -1.73 5.89 -16.96
C ASN A 3 -1.80 7.06 -15.96
N ALA A 4 -3.00 7.59 -15.69
CA ALA A 4 -3.15 8.69 -14.74
C ALA A 4 -3.00 8.22 -13.28
N GLU A 5 -3.39 6.98 -12.98
CA GLU A 5 -3.24 6.40 -11.66
C GLU A 5 -1.76 6.10 -11.36
N ASP A 6 -1.07 5.42 -12.28
CA ASP A 6 0.34 5.08 -12.14
C ASP A 6 1.21 6.34 -12.01
N LEU A 7 0.93 7.37 -12.82
CA LEU A 7 1.60 8.66 -12.75
C LEU A 7 1.42 9.32 -11.38
N ASN A 8 0.19 9.31 -10.86
CA ASN A 8 -0.10 9.93 -9.56
C ASN A 8 0.52 9.14 -8.40
N ARG A 9 0.61 7.81 -8.46
CA ARG A 9 1.35 6.98 -7.48
C ARG A 9 2.83 7.35 -7.47
N LEU A 10 3.47 7.40 -8.64
CA LEU A 10 4.87 7.78 -8.77
C LEU A 10 5.12 9.21 -8.29
N THR A 11 4.23 10.14 -8.65
CA THR A 11 4.30 11.54 -8.23
C THR A 11 4.19 11.67 -6.71
N SER A 12 3.23 10.96 -6.10
CA SER A 12 3.02 10.97 -4.65
C SER A 12 4.26 10.44 -3.92
N CYS A 13 4.80 9.30 -4.36
CA CYS A 13 6.02 8.73 -3.78
C CYS A 13 7.22 9.69 -3.88
N SER A 14 7.39 10.33 -5.05
CA SER A 14 8.45 11.32 -5.27
C SER A 14 8.33 12.53 -4.34
N LEU A 15 7.12 13.03 -4.12
CA LEU A 15 6.87 14.15 -3.20
C LEU A 15 7.13 13.77 -1.74
N VAL A 16 6.74 12.57 -1.30
CA VAL A 16 7.03 12.09 0.06
C VAL A 16 8.54 11.97 0.28
N LEU A 17 9.27 11.39 -0.68
CA LEU A 17 10.73 11.26 -0.61
C LEU A 17 11.41 12.63 -0.55
N LEU A 18 11.00 13.57 -1.42
CA LEU A 18 11.54 14.93 -1.42
C LEU A 18 11.25 15.65 -0.10
N GLY A 19 10.05 15.45 0.44
CA GLY A 19 9.67 15.95 1.76
C GLY A 19 10.56 15.40 2.88
N HIS A 20 10.87 14.11 2.85
CA HIS A 20 11.79 13.49 3.81
C HIS A 20 13.22 14.05 3.71
N ILE A 21 13.71 14.28 2.50
CA ILE A 21 15.02 14.90 2.26
C ILE A 21 15.04 16.32 2.86
N PHE A 22 14.04 17.15 2.57
CA PHE A 22 13.98 18.50 3.13
C PHE A 22 13.90 18.51 4.65
N LEU A 23 13.14 17.59 5.26
CA LEU A 23 13.10 17.44 6.71
C LEU A 23 14.47 17.07 7.29
N SER A 24 15.18 16.14 6.63
CA SER A 24 16.52 15.70 7.05
C SER A 24 17.55 16.83 6.96
N LEU A 25 17.36 17.79 6.04
CA LEU A 25 18.18 19.00 5.91
C LEU A 25 17.77 20.13 6.88
N GLY A 26 16.77 19.90 7.75
CA GLY A 26 16.24 20.91 8.66
C GLY A 26 15.32 21.94 8.00
N ASN A 27 14.97 21.75 6.72
CA ASN A 27 14.05 22.63 6.00
C ASN A 27 12.60 22.14 6.15
N SER A 28 12.04 22.34 7.35
CA SER A 28 10.69 21.88 7.69
C SER A 28 9.60 22.54 6.83
N ARG A 29 9.82 23.77 6.36
CA ARG A 29 8.84 24.48 5.51
C ARG A 29 8.72 23.83 4.14
N GLU A 30 9.84 23.60 3.45
CA GLU A 30 9.80 22.93 2.14
C GLU A 30 9.36 21.48 2.26
N SER A 31 9.72 20.82 3.35
CA SER A 31 9.18 19.49 3.64
C SER A 31 7.64 19.50 3.73
N MET A 32 7.05 20.43 4.49
CA MET A 32 5.60 20.55 4.60
C MET A 32 4.91 20.81 3.25
N ASN A 33 5.52 21.66 2.41
CA ASN A 33 5.02 22.00 1.08
C ASN A 33 4.99 20.79 0.14
N MET A 34 5.87 19.81 0.34
CA MET A 34 5.93 18.60 -0.49
C MET A 34 5.04 17.48 0.07
N VAL A 35 5.02 17.26 1.38
CA VAL A 35 4.32 16.11 1.99
C VAL A 35 2.81 16.32 2.04
N THR A 36 2.33 17.56 2.23
CA THR A 36 0.90 17.86 2.24
C THR A 36 0.18 17.47 0.95
N PRO A 37 0.64 17.91 -0.25
CA PRO A 37 0.02 17.47 -1.50
C PRO A 37 0.23 15.98 -1.77
N ALA A 38 1.35 15.39 -1.33
CA ALA A 38 1.57 13.94 -1.46
C ALA A 38 0.49 13.13 -0.73
N MET A 39 0.17 13.50 0.51
CA MET A 39 -0.91 12.88 1.28
C MET A 39 -2.28 13.02 0.58
N GLN A 40 -2.56 14.18 -0.01
CA GLN A 40 -3.81 14.41 -0.74
C GLN A 40 -3.89 13.56 -2.01
N LEU A 41 -2.79 13.42 -2.76
CA LEU A 41 -2.71 12.56 -3.94
C LEU A 41 -2.84 11.09 -3.58
N ALA A 42 -2.14 10.62 -2.54
CA ALA A 42 -2.23 9.25 -2.04
C ALA A 42 -3.64 8.90 -1.56
N SER A 43 -4.42 9.87 -1.08
CA SER A 43 -5.82 9.66 -0.69
C SER A 43 -6.78 9.51 -1.86
N LYS A 44 -6.41 9.97 -3.07
CA LYS A 44 -7.20 9.77 -4.30
C LYS A 44 -6.99 8.39 -4.92
N ILE A 45 -5.80 7.82 -4.71
CA ILE A 45 -5.40 6.51 -5.22
C ILE A 45 -4.93 5.75 -3.99
N PRO A 46 -5.85 5.25 -3.15
CA PRO A 46 -5.68 4.92 -1.73
C PRO A 46 -4.45 4.02 -1.48
N ASP A 47 -3.28 4.64 -1.47
CA ASP A 47 -1.98 4.00 -1.38
C ASP A 47 -1.57 4.09 0.08
N VAL A 48 -2.03 3.08 0.82
CA VAL A 48 -1.91 3.04 2.28
C VAL A 48 -0.44 3.13 2.73
N HIS A 49 0.50 2.62 1.94
CA HIS A 49 1.93 2.71 2.24
C HIS A 49 2.43 4.15 2.16
N VAL A 50 2.09 4.86 1.09
CA VAL A 50 2.47 6.27 0.92
C VAL A 50 1.76 7.15 1.95
N GLN A 51 0.50 6.85 2.27
CA GLN A 51 -0.24 7.53 3.35
C GLN A 51 0.39 7.30 4.72
N LEU A 52 0.80 6.07 5.04
CA LEU A 52 1.50 5.74 6.28
C LEU A 52 2.80 6.55 6.39
N TRP A 53 3.59 6.58 5.31
CA TRP A 53 4.87 7.31 5.31
C TRP A 53 4.65 8.82 5.43
N ALA A 54 3.73 9.39 4.64
CA ALA A 54 3.40 10.81 4.71
C ALA A 54 2.86 11.24 6.08
N SER A 55 2.04 10.41 6.73
CA SER A 55 1.51 10.70 8.07
C SER A 55 2.60 10.76 9.15
N ALA A 56 3.62 9.89 9.05
CA ALA A 56 4.77 9.92 9.96
C ALA A 56 5.55 11.24 9.82
N ILE A 57 5.83 11.67 8.59
CA ILE A 57 6.54 12.93 8.33
C ILE A 57 5.71 14.14 8.76
N LEU A 58 4.40 14.17 8.46
CA LEU A 58 3.52 15.26 8.88
C LEU A 58 3.47 15.39 10.41
N LYS A 59 3.40 14.27 11.13
CA LYS A 59 3.45 14.27 12.60
C LYS A 59 4.74 14.94 13.10
N ASP A 60 5.90 14.55 12.56
CA ASP A 60 7.18 15.15 12.96
C ASP A 60 7.27 16.63 12.59
N LEU A 61 6.74 17.04 11.43
CA LEU A 61 6.68 18.43 11.02
C LEU A 61 5.78 19.28 11.91
N HIS A 62 4.59 18.79 12.26
CA HIS A 62 3.69 19.49 13.19
C HIS A 62 4.31 19.63 14.58
N ARG A 63 5.02 18.60 15.05
CA ARG A 63 5.81 18.67 16.28
C ARG A 63 6.87 19.77 16.22
N ILE A 64 7.63 19.89 15.12
CA ILE A 64 8.64 20.94 14.94
C ILE A 64 7.99 22.35 14.90
N CYS A 65 6.81 22.48 14.28
CA CYS A 65 6.06 23.73 14.24
C CYS A 65 5.37 24.08 15.57
N GLY A 66 5.35 23.19 16.56
CA GLY A 66 4.64 23.38 17.82
C GLY A 66 3.12 23.28 17.71
N ASP A 67 2.60 22.64 16.65
CA ASP A 67 1.16 22.45 16.42
C ASP A 67 0.71 21.09 16.96
N SER A 68 0.45 21.03 18.27
CA SER A 68 0.09 19.80 18.97
C SER A 68 -1.23 19.20 18.48
N GLN A 69 -2.17 20.02 18.00
CA GLN A 69 -3.44 19.51 17.49
C GLN A 69 -3.21 18.71 16.21
N ARG A 70 -2.52 19.31 15.24
CA ARG A 70 -2.25 18.63 13.96
C ARG A 70 -1.25 17.50 14.09
N GLU A 71 -0.32 17.58 15.04
CA GLU A 71 0.54 16.46 15.40
C GLU A 71 -0.29 15.25 15.82
N ASN A 72 -1.26 15.45 16.73
CA ASN A 72 -2.13 14.38 17.20
C ASN A 72 -3.02 13.82 16.07
N GLU A 73 -3.56 14.67 15.19
CA GLU A 73 -4.32 14.23 14.02
C GLU A 73 -3.45 13.39 13.05
N ALA A 74 -2.21 13.80 12.82
CA ALA A 74 -1.27 13.04 11.99
C ALA A 74 -0.88 11.70 12.66
N TYR A 75 -0.71 11.70 13.99
CA TYR A 75 -0.46 10.48 14.76
C TYR A 75 -1.63 9.49 14.68
N GLN A 76 -2.87 9.95 14.87
CA GLN A 76 -4.06 9.11 14.76
C GLN A 76 -4.18 8.48 13.36
N ARG A 77 -3.94 9.26 12.30
CA ARG A 77 -3.88 8.73 10.93
C ARG A 77 -2.79 7.69 10.75
N HIS A 78 -1.60 7.93 11.29
CA HIS A 78 -0.49 6.98 11.22
C HIS A 78 -0.85 5.64 11.89
N VAL A 79 -1.42 5.68 13.10
CA VAL A 79 -1.89 4.48 13.80
C VAL A 79 -2.97 3.76 13.01
N HIS A 80 -3.92 4.49 12.43
CA HIS A 80 -4.99 3.92 11.60
C HIS A 80 -4.42 3.16 10.39
N PHE A 81 -3.55 3.78 9.60
CA PHE A 81 -2.94 3.13 8.43
C PHE A 81 -2.07 1.94 8.83
N SER A 82 -1.33 2.05 9.95
CA SER A 82 -0.53 0.93 10.47
C SER A 82 -1.42 -0.26 10.84
N GLN A 83 -2.55 -0.02 11.51
CA GLN A 83 -3.48 -1.07 11.88
C GLN A 83 -4.14 -1.71 10.66
N MET A 84 -4.48 -0.92 9.64
CA MET A 84 -5.00 -1.43 8.37
C MET A 84 -4.01 -2.40 7.72
N LEU A 85 -2.74 -2.00 7.58
CA LEU A 85 -1.71 -2.84 6.96
C LEU A 85 -1.44 -4.12 7.76
N LEU A 86 -1.41 -4.03 9.10
CA LEU A 86 -1.23 -5.22 9.94
C LEU A 86 -2.41 -6.19 9.82
N THR A 87 -3.63 -5.65 9.78
CA THR A 87 -4.85 -6.46 9.65
C THR A 87 -4.89 -7.15 8.28
N ASP A 88 -4.60 -6.41 7.21
CA ASP A 88 -4.55 -6.92 5.84
C ASP A 88 -3.49 -8.02 5.70
N HIS A 89 -2.27 -7.77 6.18
CA HIS A 89 -1.20 -8.79 6.19
C HIS A 89 -1.61 -10.04 6.97
N PHE A 90 -2.19 -9.87 8.16
CA PHE A 90 -2.63 -10.99 8.98
C PHE A 90 -3.73 -11.81 8.30
N GLN A 91 -4.69 -11.17 7.65
CA GLN A 91 -5.74 -11.84 6.88
C GLN A 91 -5.16 -12.57 5.67
N ALA A 92 -4.29 -11.91 4.90
CA ALA A 92 -3.60 -12.50 3.77
C ALA A 92 -2.82 -13.75 4.17
N SER A 93 -2.10 -13.72 5.30
CA SER A 93 -1.33 -14.88 5.79
C SER A 93 -2.17 -16.09 6.17
N GLN A 94 -3.47 -15.90 6.43
CA GLN A 94 -4.41 -16.96 6.80
C GLN A 94 -5.13 -17.56 5.59
N THR A 95 -5.02 -16.96 4.40
CA THR A 95 -5.69 -17.53 3.23
C THR A 95 -4.95 -18.76 2.72
N PRO A 96 -5.67 -19.79 2.23
CA PRO A 96 -5.02 -21.01 1.74
C PRO A 96 -4.09 -20.72 0.55
N GLU A 97 -4.37 -19.69 -0.25
CA GLU A 97 -3.53 -19.25 -1.37
C GLU A 97 -2.17 -18.72 -0.91
N HIS A 98 -2.06 -18.17 0.29
CA HIS A 98 -0.78 -17.70 0.84
C HIS A 98 0.24 -18.83 1.00
N ASN A 99 -0.22 -20.08 1.18
CA ASN A 99 0.65 -21.25 1.24
C ASN A 99 1.38 -21.52 -0.08
N LEU A 100 0.88 -21.00 -1.21
CA LEU A 100 1.55 -21.11 -2.51
C LEU A 100 2.91 -20.39 -2.53
N ILE A 101 3.11 -19.39 -1.68
CA ILE A 101 4.40 -18.67 -1.57
C ILE A 101 5.51 -19.63 -1.10
N MET A 102 5.17 -20.59 -0.23
CA MET A 102 6.11 -21.57 0.31
C MET A 102 6.20 -22.85 -0.54
N TRP A 103 5.36 -22.95 -1.57
CA TRP A 103 5.33 -24.11 -2.45
C TRP A 103 6.50 -24.08 -3.43
N THR A 104 7.59 -24.74 -3.05
CA THR A 104 8.81 -24.83 -3.87
C THR A 104 9.01 -26.22 -4.47
N GLN A 105 8.38 -27.25 -3.90
CA GLN A 105 8.48 -28.66 -4.31
C GLN A 105 7.19 -29.42 -3.93
N GLY A 106 6.91 -30.52 -4.63
CA GLY A 106 5.73 -31.38 -4.39
C GLY A 106 4.62 -31.18 -5.42
N ALA A 107 3.52 -31.94 -5.27
CA ALA A 107 2.36 -31.78 -6.13
C ALA A 107 1.73 -30.38 -5.92
N LEU A 108 1.14 -29.82 -6.99
CA LEU A 108 0.38 -28.57 -6.92
C LEU A 108 -0.67 -28.66 -5.79
N PRO A 109 -0.70 -27.71 -4.84
CA PRO A 109 -1.74 -27.65 -3.83
C PRO A 109 -3.10 -27.61 -4.53
N ALA A 110 -3.94 -28.60 -4.25
CA ALA A 110 -5.23 -28.72 -4.94
C ALA A 110 -6.05 -27.45 -4.74
N ASP A 111 -6.45 -26.81 -5.85
CA ASP A 111 -7.33 -25.65 -5.84
C ASP A 111 -8.54 -25.94 -4.94
N SER A 112 -8.72 -25.15 -3.89
CA SER A 112 -9.98 -25.04 -3.15
C SER A 112 -11.06 -24.29 -3.96
N ALA A 113 -10.97 -24.32 -5.29
CA ALA A 113 -11.93 -23.80 -6.23
C ALA A 113 -12.13 -24.82 -7.36
N SER A 114 -12.99 -25.80 -7.11
CA SER A 114 -13.83 -26.48 -8.09
C SER A 114 -13.19 -26.92 -9.42
N THR A 115 -12.92 -28.23 -9.52
CA THR A 115 -13.28 -29.07 -10.67
C THR A 115 -13.23 -28.39 -12.05
N VAL A 116 -12.02 -28.24 -12.61
CA VAL A 116 -11.91 -28.26 -14.08
C VAL A 116 -12.16 -29.71 -14.48
N ALA A 117 -13.43 -29.97 -14.81
CA ALA A 117 -13.86 -31.22 -15.39
C ALA A 117 -12.93 -31.55 -16.57
N LEU A 118 -12.24 -32.67 -16.42
CA LEU A 118 -11.51 -33.41 -17.42
C LEU A 118 -12.32 -33.41 -18.73
N ILE A 119 -11.99 -32.53 -19.68
CA ILE A 119 -12.48 -32.65 -21.06
C ILE A 119 -11.80 -33.90 -21.62
N LYS A 120 -12.49 -35.04 -21.51
CA LYS A 120 -12.17 -36.21 -22.33
C LYS A 120 -12.50 -35.84 -23.78
N PRO A 121 -11.57 -35.96 -24.74
CA PRO A 121 -11.93 -35.90 -26.14
C PRO A 121 -12.79 -37.12 -26.47
N ASP A 122 -14.05 -36.90 -26.83
CA ASP A 122 -14.92 -37.94 -27.36
C ASP A 122 -14.42 -38.33 -28.75
N ALA A 123 -13.85 -39.53 -28.85
CA ALA A 123 -13.37 -40.12 -30.10
C ALA A 123 -14.45 -40.99 -30.77
N SER A 124 -15.72 -40.52 -30.79
CA SER A 124 -16.83 -41.28 -31.38
C SER A 124 -17.56 -40.56 -32.52
N ALA A 125 -16.98 -39.49 -33.09
CA ALA A 125 -17.56 -38.76 -34.24
C ALA A 125 -16.88 -39.06 -35.59
N LEU A 126 -16.29 -40.25 -35.78
CA LEU A 126 -15.66 -40.67 -37.04
C LEU A 126 -16.03 -42.09 -37.49
N LEU A 127 -17.31 -42.43 -37.46
CA LEU A 127 -17.95 -43.41 -38.35
C LEU A 127 -19.40 -42.98 -38.62
#